data_AF-A0A959AE62-F1
#
_entry.id   AF-A0A959AE62-F1
#
_cell.length_a   1.000
_cell.length_b   1.000
_cell.length_c   1.000
_cell.angle_alpha   90.00
_cell.angle_beta   90.00
_cell.angle_gamma   90.00
#
_symmetry.space_group_name_H-M   'P 1'
#
loop_
_entity.id
_entity.type
_entity.pdbx_description
1 polymer ?
#
loop_
_entity_poly.entity_id
_entity_poly.type
_entity_poly.pdbx_seq_one_letter_code
_entity_poly.pdbx_strand_id
1 'polypeptide(L)'
;MKRNTKTTGLFHLLFGLIAICALANACKKTDGPDGINDPVFWVSYEDTVSTTITAGQNNVYHYTSFEEIGSLFHSISTFSDVHCPSGDCPTSVQFEFYSNQSDNNPFIKGFYTYLPPDTTLSQPTSYTTRFGWFDIFQNFNQLTFMIEGDTMEYTTPIESVELDLPNEVIQVTVSGSGSNNLSGYTHRSFHPGAPNDYPGVVIHAIPDSTGLITLNAVEDFTGSSVDIYKWNTGDTTNSIFLDTIIPNQSYTVLVQDDQGHTAEAGITLPFQIDNDIITTQAVMEVIKANFASLDGTVVIQYTDAAGIIWRSDKGQQLPGFSYFEVTKSEDYGPNERGDFTRKLSVNFQAMVYNSDGFGRPFTGQTVVAIARP
;
A
#
# COMPACT_ATOMS: atom_id res chain seq x y z
N MET A 1 -55.51 -42.70 35.50
CA MET A 1 -54.74 -41.47 35.77
C MET A 1 -54.82 -40.55 34.56
N LYS A 2 -55.67 -39.52 34.57
CA LYS A 2 -55.72 -38.48 33.54
C LYS A 2 -54.86 -37.30 34.01
N ARG A 3 -53.68 -37.12 33.40
CA ARG A 3 -52.81 -35.96 33.67
C ARG A 3 -53.40 -34.73 32.97
N ASN A 4 -53.67 -33.70 33.76
CA ASN A 4 -54.15 -32.40 33.31
C ASN A 4 -52.98 -31.59 32.74
N THR A 5 -52.87 -31.52 31.42
CA THR A 5 -51.90 -30.71 30.67
C THR A 5 -52.53 -29.39 30.26
N LYS A 6 -52.55 -28.40 31.16
CA LYS A 6 -53.08 -27.05 30.85
C LYS A 6 -52.25 -25.88 31.40
N THR A 7 -50.95 -26.07 31.63
CA THR A 7 -50.09 -25.02 32.22
C THR A 7 -48.86 -24.62 31.39
N THR A 8 -48.66 -25.18 30.19
CA THR A 8 -47.48 -24.86 29.36
C THR A 8 -47.66 -23.64 28.45
N GLY A 9 -48.89 -23.24 28.13
CA GLY A 9 -49.16 -22.15 27.18
C GLY A 9 -48.87 -20.74 27.71
N LEU A 10 -49.11 -20.48 29.00
CA LEU A 10 -48.94 -19.14 29.59
C LEU A 10 -47.45 -18.79 29.77
N PHE A 11 -46.60 -19.78 30.01
CA PHE A 11 -45.17 -19.58 30.25
C PHE A 11 -44.40 -19.18 28.98
N HIS A 12 -44.80 -19.70 27.81
CA HIS A 12 -44.17 -19.37 26.53
C HIS A 12 -44.56 -17.97 26.04
N LEU A 13 -45.78 -17.53 26.36
CA LEU A 13 -46.27 -16.21 25.99
C LEU A 13 -45.60 -15.10 26.82
N LEU A 14 -45.32 -15.37 28.11
CA LEU A 14 -44.59 -14.45 28.97
C LEU A 14 -43.11 -14.34 28.58
N PHE A 15 -42.45 -15.46 28.23
CA PHE A 15 -41.06 -15.45 27.77
C PHE A 15 -40.89 -14.75 26.41
N GLY A 16 -41.84 -14.92 25.49
CA GLY A 16 -41.85 -14.19 24.22
C GLY A 16 -41.97 -12.68 24.41
N LEU A 17 -42.81 -12.22 25.35
CA LEU A 17 -42.96 -10.79 25.64
C LEU A 17 -41.70 -10.18 26.28
N ILE A 18 -41.05 -10.90 27.19
CA ILE A 18 -39.80 -10.44 27.84
C ILE A 18 -38.64 -10.36 26.84
N ALA A 19 -38.53 -11.31 25.90
CA ALA A 19 -37.53 -11.27 24.83
C ALA A 19 -37.76 -10.10 23.86
N ILE A 20 -39.01 -9.79 23.51
CA ILE A 20 -39.35 -8.64 22.66
C ILE A 20 -39.06 -7.30 23.38
N CYS A 21 -39.35 -7.20 24.69
CA CYS A 21 -39.02 -6.01 25.47
C CYS A 21 -37.51 -5.83 25.70
N ALA A 22 -36.74 -6.92 25.78
CA ALA A 22 -35.28 -6.87 25.86
C ALA A 22 -34.64 -6.42 24.54
N LEU A 23 -35.19 -6.84 23.39
CA LEU A 23 -34.74 -6.40 22.07
C LEU A 23 -35.16 -4.95 21.73
N ALA A 24 -36.28 -4.46 22.27
CA ALA A 24 -36.71 -3.07 22.08
C ALA A 24 -35.90 -2.05 22.91
N ASN A 25 -35.20 -2.50 23.96
CA ASN A 25 -34.33 -1.66 24.81
C ASN A 25 -32.83 -1.89 24.56
N ALA A 26 -32.45 -2.86 23.71
CA ALA A 26 -31.07 -3.03 23.30
C ALA A 26 -30.72 -1.97 22.24
N CYS A 27 -30.03 -0.92 22.67
CA CYS A 27 -29.41 0.12 21.84
C CYS A 27 -30.37 1.01 21.04
N LYS A 28 -31.23 1.79 21.72
CA LYS A 28 -31.50 3.13 21.19
C LYS A 28 -30.20 3.92 21.32
N LYS A 29 -29.56 4.21 20.19
CA LYS A 29 -28.48 5.21 20.09
C LYS A 29 -28.96 6.41 20.92
N THR A 30 -28.17 6.86 21.90
CA THR A 30 -28.41 8.18 22.50
C THR A 30 -28.58 9.13 21.33
N ASP A 31 -29.68 9.88 21.33
CA ASP A 31 -30.04 10.75 20.22
C ASP A 31 -28.78 11.46 19.72
N GLY A 32 -28.58 11.45 18.39
CA GLY A 32 -27.49 12.22 17.80
C GLY A 32 -27.54 13.65 18.34
N PRO A 33 -26.41 14.40 18.34
CA PRO A 33 -26.38 15.74 18.91
C PRO A 33 -27.64 16.52 18.51
N ASP A 34 -28.28 17.20 19.48
CA ASP A 34 -29.65 17.76 19.42
C ASP A 34 -29.83 18.91 18.38
N GLY A 35 -28.99 18.94 17.35
CA GLY A 35 -28.99 19.86 16.23
C GLY A 35 -27.66 20.61 16.10
N ILE A 36 -27.62 21.54 15.15
CA ILE A 36 -26.49 22.45 14.85
C ILE A 36 -26.02 23.27 16.07
N ASN A 37 -26.83 23.33 17.13
CA ASN A 37 -26.55 24.12 18.33
C ASN A 37 -25.56 23.48 19.31
N ASP A 38 -25.22 22.20 19.14
CA ASP A 38 -24.22 21.51 19.98
C ASP A 38 -23.21 20.73 19.10
N PRO A 39 -22.33 21.44 18.38
CA PRO A 39 -21.38 20.80 17.49
C PRO A 39 -20.35 20.00 18.28
N VAL A 40 -20.24 18.71 17.96
CA VAL A 40 -19.34 17.78 18.65
C VAL A 40 -17.89 17.95 18.20
N PHE A 41 -17.68 18.19 16.90
CA PHE A 41 -16.36 18.23 16.28
C PHE A 41 -15.99 19.64 15.86
N TRP A 42 -14.79 20.06 16.26
CA TRP A 42 -14.28 21.40 15.99
C TRP A 42 -12.76 21.41 16.11
N VAL A 43 -12.13 22.39 15.46
CA VAL A 43 -10.72 22.70 15.62
C VAL A 43 -10.58 24.21 15.84
N SER A 44 -9.80 24.60 16.84
CA SER A 44 -9.44 25.98 17.13
C SER A 44 -7.92 26.11 17.08
N TYR A 45 -7.40 27.01 16.26
CA TYR A 45 -5.97 27.16 16.05
C TYR A 45 -5.55 28.61 15.90
N GLU A 46 -4.28 28.87 16.15
CA GLU A 46 -3.61 30.13 15.94
C GLU A 46 -2.55 29.96 14.84
N ASP A 47 -2.74 30.72 13.76
CA ASP A 47 -1.75 30.97 12.71
C ASP A 47 -1.42 32.47 12.72
N THR A 48 -2.01 33.26 11.82
CA THR A 48 -1.93 34.73 11.85
C THR A 48 -3.04 35.35 12.70
N VAL A 49 -4.19 34.67 12.76
CA VAL A 49 -5.38 35.03 13.53
C VAL A 49 -5.93 33.76 14.15
N SER A 50 -6.44 33.87 15.37
CA SER A 50 -7.17 32.77 16.01
C SER A 50 -8.42 32.43 15.21
N THR A 51 -8.52 31.18 14.77
CA THR A 51 -9.58 30.68 13.90
C THR A 51 -10.21 29.44 14.52
N THR A 52 -11.54 29.34 14.48
CA THR A 52 -12.27 28.14 14.88
C THR A 52 -13.10 27.64 13.71
N ILE A 53 -12.92 26.37 13.37
CA ILE A 53 -13.70 25.64 12.38
C ILE A 53 -14.58 24.63 13.13
N THR A 54 -15.85 24.56 12.78
CA THR A 54 -16.83 23.75 13.52
C THR A 54 -17.71 22.98 12.54
N ALA A 55 -17.72 21.66 12.67
CA ALA A 55 -18.50 20.79 11.80
C ALA A 55 -20.01 21.07 11.94
N GLY A 56 -20.71 21.13 10.82
CA GLY A 56 -22.14 21.46 10.76
C GLY A 56 -22.44 22.97 10.76
N GLN A 57 -21.42 23.84 10.76
CA GLN A 57 -21.57 25.29 10.64
C GLN A 57 -20.89 25.79 9.37
N ASN A 58 -21.43 26.86 8.75
CA ASN A 58 -20.84 27.52 7.58
C ASN A 58 -20.44 26.56 6.44
N ASN A 59 -21.28 25.56 6.15
CA ASN A 59 -21.00 24.52 5.15
C ASN A 59 -19.73 23.69 5.41
N VAL A 60 -19.24 23.66 6.65
CA VAL A 60 -18.13 22.79 7.04
C VAL A 60 -18.64 21.42 7.42
N TYR A 61 -17.99 20.40 6.88
CA TYR A 61 -18.17 19.00 7.25
C TYR A 61 -16.90 18.44 7.90
N HIS A 62 -17.06 17.38 8.68
CA HIS A 62 -15.97 16.63 9.29
C HIS A 62 -15.88 15.24 8.64
N TYR A 63 -15.00 15.11 7.65
CA TYR A 63 -14.78 13.89 6.91
C TYR A 63 -13.84 12.96 7.68
N THR A 64 -14.13 11.66 7.66
CA THR A 64 -13.26 10.63 8.22
C THR A 64 -13.11 9.47 7.26
N SER A 65 -11.90 8.93 7.15
CA SER A 65 -11.59 7.73 6.39
C SER A 65 -10.36 7.06 6.97
N PHE A 66 -10.12 5.81 6.57
CA PHE A 66 -8.82 5.17 6.79
C PHE A 66 -8.45 4.32 5.58
N GLU A 67 -7.18 4.00 5.47
CA GLU A 67 -6.63 3.01 4.53
C GLU A 67 -5.62 2.12 5.24
N GLU A 68 -5.43 0.90 4.75
CA GLU A 68 -4.45 -0.05 5.25
C GLU A 68 -3.19 0.00 4.37
N ILE A 69 -2.03 0.19 5.00
CA ILE A 69 -0.70 0.24 4.37
C ILE A 69 0.15 -0.86 5.02
N GLY A 70 0.07 -2.08 4.48
CA GLY A 70 0.66 -3.25 5.11
C GLY A 70 -0.02 -3.56 6.46
N SER A 71 0.73 -3.53 7.56
CA SER A 71 0.20 -3.70 8.93
C SER A 71 -0.16 -2.38 9.63
N LEU A 72 0.09 -1.25 8.98
CA LEU A 72 -0.24 0.08 9.47
C LEU A 72 -1.61 0.49 8.92
N PHE A 73 -2.43 1.17 9.70
CA PHE A 73 -3.58 1.88 9.17
C PHE A 73 -3.34 3.39 9.29
N HIS A 74 -3.71 4.09 8.22
CA HIS A 74 -3.60 5.52 8.05
C HIS A 74 -5.00 6.11 8.17
N SER A 75 -5.29 6.75 9.30
CA SER A 75 -6.58 7.39 9.56
C SER A 75 -6.52 8.86 9.19
N ILE A 76 -7.47 9.32 8.38
CA ILE A 76 -7.56 10.70 7.89
C ILE A 76 -8.81 11.34 8.46
N SER A 77 -8.66 12.57 8.94
CA SER A 77 -9.72 13.33 9.57
C SER A 77 -9.68 14.81 9.18
N THR A 78 -10.70 15.28 8.47
CA THR A 78 -10.64 16.54 7.73
C THR A 78 -11.83 17.44 8.02
N PHE A 79 -11.56 18.67 8.45
CA PHE A 79 -12.52 19.76 8.51
C PHE A 79 -12.42 20.58 7.21
N SER A 80 -13.45 20.54 6.37
CA SER A 80 -13.46 21.26 5.09
C SER A 80 -14.87 21.60 4.62
N ASP A 81 -14.99 22.42 3.57
CA ASP A 81 -16.26 22.70 2.91
C ASP A 81 -16.91 21.39 2.39
N VAL A 82 -18.24 21.29 2.48
CA VAL A 82 -19.03 20.13 2.02
C VAL A 82 -18.81 19.75 0.55
N HIS A 83 -18.30 20.67 -0.26
CA HIS A 83 -17.98 20.47 -1.68
C HIS A 83 -16.49 20.14 -1.92
N CYS A 84 -15.72 19.94 -0.85
CA CYS A 84 -14.29 19.68 -0.88
C CYS A 84 -13.89 18.56 0.12
N PRO A 85 -14.24 17.30 -0.20
CA PRO A 85 -13.95 16.17 0.70
C PRO A 85 -12.45 15.85 0.83
N SER A 86 -11.60 16.26 -0.11
CA SER A 86 -10.15 16.00 -0.03
C SER A 86 -9.43 16.88 0.98
N GLY A 87 -10.02 18.01 1.39
CA GLY A 87 -9.37 18.96 2.28
C GLY A 87 -8.31 19.85 1.61
N ASP A 88 -8.20 19.88 0.29
CA ASP A 88 -7.23 20.75 -0.43
C ASP A 88 -7.84 22.09 -0.88
N CYS A 89 -8.81 22.60 -0.13
CA CYS A 89 -9.49 23.87 -0.38
C CYS A 89 -9.16 24.89 0.72
N PRO A 90 -9.34 26.19 0.43
CA PRO A 90 -9.08 27.23 1.42
C PRO A 90 -9.79 26.99 2.75
N THR A 91 -9.09 27.29 3.84
CA THR A 91 -9.59 27.20 5.23
C THR A 91 -9.94 25.79 5.72
N SER A 92 -9.26 24.77 5.20
CA SER A 92 -9.39 23.38 5.69
C SER A 92 -8.28 23.01 6.68
N VAL A 93 -8.58 22.06 7.57
CA VAL A 93 -7.59 21.44 8.46
C VAL A 93 -7.78 19.93 8.44
N GLN A 94 -6.71 19.19 8.21
CA GLN A 94 -6.67 17.74 8.18
C GLN A 94 -5.65 17.22 9.19
N PHE A 95 -6.03 16.12 9.84
CA PHE A 95 -5.20 15.34 10.74
C PHE A 95 -5.03 13.94 10.17
N GLU A 96 -3.80 13.50 10.03
CA GLU A 96 -3.45 12.14 9.62
C GLU A 96 -2.82 11.44 10.82
N PHE A 97 -3.23 10.19 11.04
CA PHE A 97 -2.76 9.38 12.15
C PHE A 97 -2.32 8.02 11.64
N TYR A 98 -1.13 7.60 12.05
CA TYR A 98 -0.55 6.33 11.66
C TYR A 98 -0.44 5.43 12.88
N SER A 99 -1.00 4.22 12.81
CA SER A 99 -0.77 3.23 13.85
C SER A 99 -0.79 1.80 13.33
N ASN A 100 -0.06 0.92 14.01
CA ASN A 100 -0.06 -0.53 13.78
C ASN A 100 -1.06 -1.28 14.67
N GLN A 101 -1.76 -0.58 15.57
CA GLN A 101 -2.70 -1.20 16.49
C GLN A 101 -4.07 -1.38 15.84
N SER A 102 -4.29 -2.56 15.25
CA SER A 102 -5.59 -2.99 14.73
C SER A 102 -6.65 -3.22 15.83
N ASP A 103 -6.24 -3.18 17.11
CA ASP A 103 -7.12 -3.43 18.25
C ASP A 103 -8.07 -2.26 18.53
N ASN A 104 -9.04 -2.45 19.42
CA ASN A 104 -10.10 -1.49 19.76
C ASN A 104 -9.68 -0.12 20.32
N ASN A 105 -8.38 0.17 20.40
CA ASN A 105 -7.86 1.30 21.16
C ASN A 105 -6.75 2.10 20.43
N PRO A 106 -6.84 2.34 19.12
CA PRO A 106 -5.85 3.16 18.47
C PRO A 106 -5.98 4.59 19.00
N PHE A 107 -4.85 5.26 19.23
CA PHE A 107 -4.80 6.65 19.68
C PHE A 107 -5.42 6.89 21.08
N ILE A 108 -4.93 6.14 22.08
CA ILE A 108 -5.25 6.39 23.50
C ILE A 108 -4.73 7.75 23.97
N LYS A 109 -5.11 8.12 25.20
CA LYS A 109 -4.54 9.30 25.87
C LYS A 109 -3.02 9.21 25.93
N GLY A 110 -2.31 10.24 25.46
CA GLY A 110 -0.85 10.26 25.44
C GLY A 110 -0.25 11.31 24.52
N PHE A 111 1.08 11.31 24.45
CA PHE A 111 1.84 12.13 23.51
C PHE A 111 2.17 11.33 22.25
N TYR A 112 2.01 11.98 21.11
CA TYR A 112 2.32 11.48 19.79
C TYR A 112 3.40 12.35 19.16
N THR A 113 4.21 11.74 18.31
CA THR A 113 5.28 12.44 17.58
C THR A 113 4.78 12.88 16.22
N TYR A 114 5.14 14.07 15.76
CA TYR A 114 4.91 14.41 14.37
C TYR A 114 5.75 13.50 13.47
N LEU A 115 5.19 13.16 12.31
CA LEU A 115 5.92 12.48 11.27
C LEU A 115 7.15 13.32 10.89
N PRO A 116 8.37 12.77 10.96
CA PRO A 116 9.56 13.49 10.54
C PRO A 116 9.50 13.72 9.02
N PRO A 117 10.10 14.81 8.49
CA PRO A 117 10.02 15.09 7.08
C PRO A 117 10.61 13.97 6.23
N ASP A 118 10.08 13.79 5.03
CA ASP A 118 10.53 12.77 4.05
C ASP A 118 12.06 12.75 3.88
N THR A 119 12.72 13.90 4.01
CA THR A 119 14.19 14.02 3.92
C THR A 119 14.95 13.42 5.11
N THR A 120 14.26 13.07 6.18
CA THR A 120 14.80 12.49 7.43
C THR A 120 14.21 11.13 7.79
N LEU A 121 13.15 10.70 7.08
CA LEU A 121 12.76 9.30 7.11
C LEU A 121 13.96 8.52 6.56
N SER A 122 14.59 7.73 7.43
CA SER A 122 15.58 6.75 6.99
C SER A 122 14.95 5.99 5.83
N GLN A 123 15.67 5.88 4.72
CA GLN A 123 15.27 5.03 3.60
C GLN A 123 14.73 3.72 4.17
N PRO A 124 13.57 3.23 3.71
CA PRO A 124 12.98 2.00 4.23
C PRO A 124 14.07 0.95 4.31
N THR A 125 14.21 0.24 5.43
CA THR A 125 15.26 -0.78 5.55
C THR A 125 14.92 -2.03 4.76
N SER A 126 13.65 -2.20 4.40
CA SER A 126 13.13 -3.30 3.60
C SER A 126 11.93 -2.86 2.76
N TYR A 127 11.59 -3.63 1.74
CA TYR A 127 10.41 -3.45 0.88
C TYR A 127 9.69 -4.78 0.72
N THR A 128 8.37 -4.79 0.82
CA THR A 128 7.56 -5.97 0.48
C THR A 128 7.44 -5.97 -1.02
N THR A 129 8.10 -6.93 -1.67
CA THR A 129 8.06 -7.08 -3.12
C THR A 129 7.18 -8.26 -3.45
N ARG A 130 6.16 -8.03 -4.27
CA ARG A 130 5.34 -9.06 -4.86
C ARG A 130 5.91 -9.42 -6.23
N PHE A 131 6.25 -10.69 -6.39
CA PHE A 131 6.65 -11.30 -7.65
C PHE A 131 5.43 -11.97 -8.26
N GLY A 132 4.90 -11.41 -9.34
CA GLY A 132 3.75 -11.92 -10.08
C GLY A 132 4.15 -12.73 -11.32
N TRP A 133 3.32 -13.71 -11.64
CA TRP A 133 3.48 -14.63 -12.75
C TRP A 133 2.34 -14.40 -13.76
N PHE A 134 2.57 -13.69 -14.88
CA PHE A 134 1.53 -13.51 -15.91
C PHE A 134 1.35 -14.77 -16.78
N ASP A 135 0.49 -14.76 -17.80
CA ASP A 135 0.13 -15.88 -18.72
C ASP A 135 1.31 -16.60 -19.45
N ILE A 136 2.54 -16.26 -19.10
CA ILE A 136 3.83 -16.70 -19.61
C ILE A 136 4.15 -18.18 -19.29
N PHE A 137 3.38 -18.84 -18.41
CA PHE A 137 3.71 -20.17 -17.87
C PHE A 137 3.03 -21.36 -18.53
N GLN A 138 2.28 -21.17 -19.63
CA GLN A 138 1.65 -22.32 -20.31
C GLN A 138 2.66 -23.39 -20.75
N ASN A 139 3.93 -23.01 -20.90
CA ASN A 139 4.99 -23.90 -21.37
C ASN A 139 5.82 -24.56 -20.24
N PHE A 140 5.73 -24.11 -18.99
CA PHE A 140 6.55 -24.60 -17.87
C PHE A 140 5.67 -25.26 -16.79
N ASN A 141 6.03 -26.49 -16.40
CA ASN A 141 5.26 -27.29 -15.43
C ASN A 141 5.89 -27.27 -14.03
N GLN A 142 7.11 -26.77 -13.88
CA GLN A 142 7.81 -26.62 -12.62
C GLN A 142 8.59 -25.31 -12.64
N LEU A 143 8.56 -24.57 -11.52
CA LEU A 143 9.28 -23.33 -11.35
C LEU A 143 10.18 -23.41 -10.11
N THR A 144 11.36 -22.83 -10.23
CA THR A 144 12.28 -22.64 -9.12
C THR A 144 12.63 -21.17 -9.07
N PHE A 145 12.41 -20.56 -7.91
CA PHE A 145 12.69 -19.17 -7.66
C PHE A 145 13.84 -19.07 -6.67
N MET A 146 14.82 -18.23 -6.96
CA MET A 146 16.02 -18.08 -6.14
C MET A 146 16.29 -16.61 -5.88
N ILE A 147 16.70 -16.29 -4.66
CA ILE A 147 17.15 -14.95 -4.25
C ILE A 147 18.50 -15.09 -3.59
N GLU A 148 19.51 -14.34 -4.03
CA GLU A 148 20.86 -14.38 -3.43
C GLU A 148 21.46 -15.79 -3.33
N GLY A 149 21.04 -16.70 -4.21
CA GLY A 149 21.43 -18.12 -4.19
C GLY A 149 20.60 -19.02 -3.26
N ASP A 150 19.78 -18.45 -2.38
CA ASP A 150 18.81 -19.21 -1.59
C ASP A 150 17.66 -19.67 -2.49
N THR A 151 17.42 -20.98 -2.49
CA THR A 151 16.47 -21.63 -3.39
C THR A 151 15.13 -21.83 -2.71
N MET A 152 14.07 -21.32 -3.34
CA MET A 152 12.67 -21.57 -2.99
C MET A 152 12.00 -22.32 -4.14
N GLU A 153 11.61 -23.57 -3.87
CA GLU A 153 10.93 -24.40 -4.86
C GLU A 153 9.41 -24.22 -4.78
N TYR A 154 8.79 -24.09 -5.95
CA TYR A 154 7.40 -23.72 -6.09
C TYR A 154 6.73 -24.63 -7.12
N THR A 155 5.71 -25.37 -6.70
CA THR A 155 4.94 -26.25 -7.61
C THR A 155 3.77 -25.46 -8.19
N THR A 156 3.65 -25.39 -9.51
CA THR A 156 2.56 -24.69 -10.19
C THR A 156 1.19 -25.33 -9.91
N PRO A 157 0.09 -24.55 -9.87
CA PRO A 157 0.01 -23.12 -10.19
C PRO A 157 0.29 -22.23 -8.98
N ILE A 158 1.15 -21.23 -9.16
CA ILE A 158 1.36 -20.13 -8.21
C ILE A 158 1.16 -18.85 -9.01
N GLU A 159 0.39 -17.90 -8.46
CA GLU A 159 0.06 -16.63 -9.13
C GLU A 159 1.01 -15.50 -8.71
N SER A 160 1.45 -15.53 -7.45
CA SER A 160 2.45 -14.59 -6.94
C SER A 160 3.17 -15.12 -5.70
N VAL A 161 4.31 -14.51 -5.39
CA VAL A 161 5.04 -14.68 -4.13
C VAL A 161 5.34 -13.29 -3.55
N GLU A 162 5.09 -13.10 -2.26
CA GLU A 162 5.42 -11.85 -1.55
C GLU A 162 6.57 -12.07 -0.59
N LEU A 163 7.55 -11.17 -0.60
CA LEU A 163 8.75 -11.27 0.23
C LEU A 163 9.18 -9.89 0.73
N ASP A 164 9.64 -9.84 1.97
CA ASP A 164 10.30 -8.66 2.53
C ASP A 164 11.78 -8.69 2.17
N LEU A 165 12.19 -7.77 1.29
CA LEU A 165 13.55 -7.68 0.76
C LEU A 165 14.28 -6.49 1.37
N PRO A 166 15.60 -6.59 1.65
CA PRO A 166 16.37 -5.47 2.17
C PRO A 166 16.44 -4.32 1.15
N ASN A 167 16.65 -3.10 1.63
CA ASN A 167 16.89 -1.93 0.79
C ASN A 167 18.34 -1.88 0.32
N GLU A 168 18.73 -2.89 -0.44
CA GLU A 168 20.01 -2.97 -1.16
C GLU A 168 19.79 -3.66 -2.50
N VAL A 169 20.83 -3.73 -3.34
CA VAL A 169 20.74 -4.45 -4.61
C VAL A 169 20.68 -5.94 -4.31
N ILE A 170 19.68 -6.61 -4.87
CA ILE A 170 19.52 -8.05 -4.77
C ILE A 170 19.49 -8.72 -6.15
N GLN A 171 19.79 -10.01 -6.17
CA GLN A 171 19.76 -10.88 -7.34
C GLN A 171 18.61 -11.87 -7.24
N VAL A 172 17.79 -11.91 -8.28
CA VAL A 172 16.67 -12.83 -8.40
C VAL A 172 16.83 -13.67 -9.64
N THR A 173 16.65 -14.98 -9.47
CA THR A 173 16.61 -15.93 -10.58
C THR A 173 15.29 -16.66 -10.57
N VAL A 174 14.59 -16.61 -11.69
CA VAL A 174 13.43 -17.47 -11.96
C VAL A 174 13.90 -18.49 -12.97
N SER A 175 13.64 -19.76 -12.71
CA SER A 175 13.89 -20.82 -13.68
C SER A 175 12.66 -21.72 -13.79
N GLY A 176 12.49 -22.32 -14.96
CA GLY A 176 11.38 -23.22 -15.23
C GLY A 176 11.79 -24.41 -16.08
N SER A 177 11.14 -25.54 -15.84
CA SER A 177 11.23 -26.72 -16.70
C SER A 177 9.86 -27.07 -17.27
N GLY A 178 9.84 -27.33 -18.56
CA GLY A 178 8.67 -27.70 -19.34
C GLY A 178 8.79 -29.12 -19.89
N SER A 179 7.83 -29.50 -20.74
CA SER A 179 7.91 -30.77 -21.47
C SER A 179 9.01 -30.77 -22.53
N ASN A 180 9.44 -31.95 -22.98
CA ASN A 180 10.39 -32.11 -24.10
C ASN A 180 11.76 -31.42 -23.93
N ASN A 181 12.28 -31.38 -22.69
CA ASN A 181 13.53 -30.70 -22.33
C ASN A 181 13.51 -29.18 -22.50
N LEU A 182 12.33 -28.56 -22.62
CA LEU A 182 12.21 -27.13 -22.52
C LEU A 182 12.69 -26.69 -21.12
N SER A 183 13.63 -25.77 -21.07
CA SER A 183 13.97 -25.05 -19.85
C SER A 183 14.23 -23.60 -20.16
N GLY A 184 13.99 -22.73 -19.17
CA GLY A 184 14.23 -21.31 -19.30
C GLY A 184 14.58 -20.71 -17.96
N TYR A 185 15.28 -19.58 -17.99
CA TYR A 185 15.51 -18.78 -16.80
C TYR A 185 15.59 -17.30 -17.15
N THR A 186 15.36 -16.48 -16.13
CA THR A 186 15.73 -15.07 -16.09
C THR A 186 16.49 -14.80 -14.82
N HIS A 187 17.56 -14.02 -14.94
CA HIS A 187 18.38 -13.55 -13.86
C HIS A 187 18.40 -12.01 -13.91
N ARG A 188 18.02 -11.36 -12.82
CA ARG A 188 17.95 -9.89 -12.74
C ARG A 188 18.55 -9.44 -11.42
N SER A 189 19.39 -8.40 -11.48
CA SER A 189 19.75 -7.62 -10.30
C SER A 189 18.83 -6.41 -10.22
N PHE A 190 18.32 -6.06 -9.04
CA PHE A 190 17.57 -4.82 -8.85
C PHE A 190 17.63 -4.32 -7.41
N HIS A 191 17.34 -3.04 -7.24
CA HIS A 191 17.17 -2.43 -5.93
C HIS A 191 15.66 -2.32 -5.62
N PRO A 192 15.13 -2.91 -4.52
CA PRO A 192 13.69 -2.83 -4.24
C PRO A 192 13.16 -1.41 -4.09
N GLY A 193 13.96 -0.45 -3.62
CA GLY A 193 13.56 0.97 -3.56
C GLY A 193 13.48 1.67 -4.92
N ALA A 194 14.05 1.09 -5.97
CA ALA A 194 14.09 1.63 -7.33
C ALA A 194 14.17 0.50 -8.38
N PRO A 195 13.17 -0.40 -8.47
CA PRO A 195 13.24 -1.58 -9.33
C PRO A 195 13.33 -1.22 -10.82
N ASN A 196 12.70 -0.11 -11.21
CA ASN A 196 12.64 0.38 -12.59
C ASN A 196 13.97 0.99 -13.08
N ASP A 197 14.94 1.23 -12.19
CA ASP A 197 16.27 1.73 -12.56
C ASP A 197 17.17 0.60 -13.11
N TYR A 198 16.69 -0.65 -13.07
CA TYR A 198 17.43 -1.83 -13.49
C TYR A 198 16.72 -2.49 -14.67
N PRO A 199 17.45 -2.99 -15.69
CA PRO A 199 16.82 -3.59 -16.85
C PRO A 199 16.23 -4.95 -16.49
N GLY A 200 15.26 -5.38 -17.29
CA GLY A 200 14.77 -6.75 -17.29
C GLY A 200 14.68 -7.26 -18.73
N VAL A 201 14.93 -8.55 -18.92
CA VAL A 201 14.89 -9.18 -20.25
C VAL A 201 14.23 -10.54 -20.18
N VAL A 202 13.45 -10.86 -21.21
CA VAL A 202 12.93 -12.20 -21.50
C VAL A 202 13.30 -12.58 -22.94
N ILE A 203 13.36 -13.88 -23.25
CA ILE A 203 13.49 -14.36 -24.63
C ILE A 203 12.13 -14.84 -25.11
N HIS A 204 11.67 -14.27 -26.23
CA HIS A 204 10.54 -14.76 -27.02
C HIS A 204 11.06 -15.60 -28.18
N ALA A 205 10.82 -16.90 -28.15
CA ALA A 205 11.06 -17.82 -29.26
C ALA A 205 9.80 -17.94 -30.12
N ILE A 206 9.89 -17.43 -31.35
CA ILE A 206 8.79 -17.37 -32.32
C ILE A 206 9.11 -18.32 -33.48
N PRO A 207 8.41 -19.45 -33.63
CA PRO A 207 8.53 -20.31 -34.80
C PRO A 207 7.83 -19.69 -36.01
N ASP A 208 8.42 -19.81 -37.19
CA ASP A 208 7.75 -19.48 -38.45
C ASP A 208 7.03 -20.69 -39.07
N SER A 209 6.29 -20.46 -40.16
CA SER A 209 5.55 -21.53 -40.85
C SER A 209 6.42 -22.65 -41.45
N THR A 210 7.74 -22.44 -41.49
CA THR A 210 8.72 -23.40 -42.01
C THR A 210 9.49 -24.14 -40.90
N GLY A 211 9.23 -23.79 -39.63
CA GLY A 211 9.89 -24.37 -38.47
C GLY A 211 11.22 -23.70 -38.09
N LEU A 212 11.55 -22.55 -38.71
CA LEU A 212 12.69 -21.72 -38.32
C LEU A 212 12.30 -20.85 -37.13
N ILE A 213 13.26 -20.50 -36.28
CA ILE A 213 12.97 -19.80 -35.02
C ILE A 213 13.66 -18.44 -35.00
N THR A 214 12.91 -17.41 -34.64
CA THR A 214 13.49 -16.12 -34.24
C THR A 214 13.45 -16.02 -32.72
N LEU A 215 14.59 -15.74 -32.10
CA LEU A 215 14.68 -15.40 -30.68
C LEU A 215 14.76 -13.89 -30.53
N ASN A 216 13.75 -13.29 -29.91
CA ASN A 216 13.74 -11.87 -29.58
C ASN A 216 14.04 -11.69 -28.10
N ALA A 217 15.03 -10.86 -27.78
CA ALA A 217 15.21 -10.31 -26.45
C ALA A 217 14.21 -9.16 -26.29
N VAL A 218 13.23 -9.36 -25.42
CA VAL A 218 12.18 -8.37 -25.15
C VAL A 218 12.42 -7.79 -23.76
N GLU A 219 12.37 -6.47 -23.68
CA GLU A 219 12.48 -5.76 -22.41
C GLU A 219 11.27 -6.08 -21.52
N ASP A 220 11.53 -6.27 -20.23
CA ASP A 220 10.49 -6.37 -19.21
C ASP A 220 9.69 -5.06 -19.13
N PHE A 221 8.37 -5.14 -18.99
CA PHE A 221 7.48 -3.99 -18.77
C PHE A 221 7.83 -3.12 -17.54
N THR A 222 8.72 -3.60 -16.65
CA THR A 222 9.07 -2.97 -15.36
C THR A 222 10.57 -2.64 -15.21
N GLY A 223 11.31 -2.44 -16.30
CA GLY A 223 12.76 -2.16 -16.27
C GLY A 223 13.20 -0.87 -16.94
N SER A 224 14.47 -0.50 -16.71
CA SER A 224 15.15 0.54 -17.49
C SER A 224 15.35 0.09 -18.94
N SER A 225 15.50 1.06 -19.86
CA SER A 225 15.73 0.78 -21.27
C SER A 225 17.08 0.09 -21.50
N VAL A 226 17.12 -0.89 -22.39
CA VAL A 226 18.36 -1.61 -22.72
C VAL A 226 19.16 -0.84 -23.77
N ASP A 227 20.46 -0.66 -23.53
CA ASP A 227 21.41 -0.06 -24.49
C ASP A 227 22.21 -1.13 -25.25
N ILE A 228 22.58 -2.22 -24.58
CA ILE A 228 23.44 -3.27 -25.13
C ILE A 228 22.78 -4.64 -25.02
N TYR A 229 22.81 -5.40 -26.12
CA TYR A 229 22.48 -6.82 -26.15
C TYR A 229 23.74 -7.62 -26.43
N LYS A 230 23.88 -8.79 -25.78
CA LYS A 230 24.98 -9.72 -26.02
C LYS A 230 24.50 -11.16 -25.92
N TRP A 231 24.29 -11.76 -27.08
CA TRP A 231 23.94 -13.17 -27.18
C TRP A 231 25.17 -14.06 -27.00
N ASN A 232 24.98 -15.27 -26.47
CA ASN A 232 26.05 -16.27 -26.41
C ASN A 232 26.53 -16.77 -27.79
N THR A 233 25.80 -16.43 -28.86
CA THR A 233 26.21 -16.61 -30.26
C THR A 233 27.22 -15.57 -30.75
N GLY A 234 27.41 -14.49 -29.98
CA GLY A 234 28.23 -13.33 -30.36
C GLY A 234 27.45 -12.20 -31.06
N ASP A 235 26.15 -12.38 -31.30
CA ASP A 235 25.29 -11.33 -31.85
C ASP A 235 25.02 -10.23 -30.80
N THR A 236 24.87 -8.99 -31.26
CA THR A 236 24.66 -7.80 -30.41
C THR A 236 23.36 -7.06 -30.71
N THR A 237 22.47 -7.66 -31.50
CA THR A 237 21.14 -7.12 -31.78
C THR A 237 20.11 -7.67 -30.79
N ASN A 238 18.92 -7.08 -30.75
CA ASN A 238 17.82 -7.54 -29.91
C ASN A 238 17.15 -8.84 -30.42
N SER A 239 17.58 -9.39 -31.57
CA SER A 239 16.99 -10.60 -32.12
C SER A 239 18.00 -11.46 -32.87
N ILE A 240 17.96 -12.77 -32.69
CA ILE A 240 18.76 -13.71 -33.49
C ILE A 240 17.86 -14.69 -34.25
N PHE A 241 18.31 -15.05 -35.44
CA PHE A 241 17.65 -16.04 -36.28
C PHE A 241 18.36 -17.39 -36.19
N LEU A 242 17.61 -18.45 -35.93
CA LEU A 242 18.10 -19.82 -35.85
C LEU A 242 17.70 -20.58 -37.11
N ASP A 243 18.66 -20.83 -37.98
CA ASP A 243 18.47 -21.65 -39.19
C ASP A 243 18.46 -23.16 -38.90
N THR A 244 19.02 -23.56 -37.75
CA THR A 244 19.07 -24.93 -37.26
C THR A 244 18.90 -24.96 -35.75
N ILE A 245 17.93 -25.74 -35.25
CA ILE A 245 17.77 -25.99 -33.82
C ILE A 245 18.74 -27.09 -33.40
N ILE A 246 19.71 -26.75 -32.56
CA ILE A 246 20.60 -27.73 -31.94
C ILE A 246 19.92 -28.24 -30.65
N PRO A 247 19.59 -29.54 -30.56
CA PRO A 247 18.90 -30.07 -29.37
C PRO A 247 19.73 -29.87 -28.11
N ASN A 248 19.08 -29.43 -27.03
CA ASN A 248 19.70 -29.12 -25.74
C ASN A 248 20.74 -27.99 -25.78
N GLN A 249 20.81 -27.21 -26.86
CA GLN A 249 21.58 -25.99 -26.87
C GLN A 249 20.82 -24.91 -26.11
N SER A 250 21.51 -24.29 -25.14
CA SER A 250 21.00 -23.11 -24.46
C SER A 250 21.39 -21.85 -25.25
N TYR A 251 20.43 -20.97 -25.45
CA TYR A 251 20.62 -19.63 -25.98
C TYR A 251 20.44 -18.65 -24.84
N THR A 252 21.39 -17.74 -24.68
CA THR A 252 21.36 -16.76 -23.60
C THR A 252 21.62 -15.36 -24.14
N VAL A 253 20.97 -14.37 -23.56
CA VAL A 253 21.18 -12.96 -23.83
C VAL A 253 21.45 -12.25 -22.52
N LEU A 254 22.59 -11.53 -22.48
CA LEU A 254 22.90 -10.56 -21.45
C LEU A 254 22.52 -9.18 -21.99
N VAL A 255 21.77 -8.40 -21.21
CA VAL A 255 21.45 -7.01 -21.51
C VAL A 255 22.11 -6.07 -20.52
N GLN A 256 22.39 -4.84 -20.96
CA GLN A 256 22.94 -3.78 -20.12
C GLN A 256 22.26 -2.44 -20.44
N ASP A 257 21.94 -1.66 -19.41
CA ASP A 257 21.42 -0.28 -19.56
C ASP A 257 22.56 0.76 -19.64
N ASP A 258 22.22 2.05 -19.78
CA ASP A 258 23.19 3.14 -19.92
C ASP A 258 23.91 3.48 -18.59
N GLN A 259 23.42 2.99 -17.45
CA GLN A 259 24.08 3.07 -16.14
C GLN A 259 24.98 1.86 -15.86
N GLY A 260 24.91 0.83 -16.68
CA GLY A 260 25.72 -0.37 -16.61
C GLY A 260 25.13 -1.50 -15.78
N HIS A 261 23.88 -1.41 -15.34
CA HIS A 261 23.16 -2.52 -14.71
C HIS A 261 22.87 -3.62 -15.73
N THR A 262 22.71 -4.86 -15.26
CA THR A 262 22.57 -6.03 -16.15
C THR A 262 21.41 -6.93 -15.79
N ALA A 263 20.86 -7.60 -16.80
CA ALA A 263 19.94 -8.71 -16.67
C ALA A 263 20.28 -9.77 -17.72
N GLU A 264 19.88 -11.02 -17.46
CA GLU A 264 20.16 -12.15 -18.33
C GLU A 264 18.91 -13.02 -18.48
N ALA A 265 18.66 -13.51 -19.69
CA ALA A 265 17.67 -14.53 -19.94
C ALA A 265 18.30 -15.70 -20.70
N GLY A 266 17.83 -16.90 -20.43
CA GLY A 266 18.29 -18.10 -21.11
C GLY A 266 17.14 -19.04 -21.44
N ILE A 267 17.24 -19.71 -22.58
CA ILE A 267 16.26 -20.70 -23.02
C ILE A 267 16.94 -21.90 -23.68
N THR A 268 16.52 -23.10 -23.29
CA THR A 268 16.85 -24.34 -23.97
C THR A 268 15.60 -24.85 -24.66
N LEU A 269 15.64 -24.92 -25.98
CA LEU A 269 14.47 -25.23 -26.79
C LEU A 269 14.31 -26.74 -27.00
N PRO A 270 13.06 -27.24 -27.06
CA PRO A 270 12.77 -28.59 -27.49
C PRO A 270 13.06 -28.78 -29.00
N PHE A 271 13.01 -30.03 -29.48
CA PHE A 271 13.26 -30.37 -30.89
C PHE A 271 12.25 -29.74 -31.86
N GLN A 272 11.03 -29.43 -31.40
CA GLN A 272 9.97 -28.78 -32.17
C GLN A 272 9.24 -27.78 -31.29
N ILE A 273 8.91 -26.62 -31.86
CA ILE A 273 8.12 -25.58 -31.23
C ILE A 273 6.97 -25.22 -32.18
N ASP A 274 5.74 -25.48 -31.75
CA ASP A 274 4.54 -25.21 -32.55
C ASP A 274 3.83 -23.91 -32.14
N ASN A 275 4.23 -23.30 -31.01
CA ASN A 275 3.65 -22.07 -30.46
C ASN A 275 4.76 -21.19 -29.90
N ASP A 276 4.50 -19.89 -29.77
CA ASP A 276 5.43 -18.95 -29.13
C ASP A 276 5.79 -19.41 -27.70
N ILE A 277 7.09 -19.36 -27.40
CA ILE A 277 7.60 -19.64 -26.05
C ILE A 277 8.27 -18.39 -25.54
N ILE A 278 7.90 -17.99 -24.33
CA ILE A 278 8.54 -16.89 -23.60
C ILE A 278 9.26 -17.49 -22.40
N THR A 279 10.48 -17.05 -22.09
CA THR A 279 11.18 -17.49 -20.87
C THR A 279 10.39 -17.14 -19.61
N THR A 280 10.65 -17.86 -18.52
CA THR A 280 10.08 -17.52 -17.21
C THR A 280 10.44 -16.10 -16.82
N GLN A 281 9.54 -15.38 -16.13
CA GLN A 281 9.79 -14.01 -15.66
C GLN A 281 9.03 -13.78 -14.36
N ALA A 282 9.59 -12.99 -13.44
CA ALA A 282 8.86 -12.46 -12.31
C ALA A 282 8.60 -10.96 -12.54
N VAL A 283 7.34 -10.55 -12.61
CA VAL A 283 7.01 -9.12 -12.61
C VAL A 283 6.95 -8.62 -11.19
N MET A 284 7.57 -7.47 -10.95
CA MET A 284 7.77 -6.96 -9.60
C MET A 284 6.82 -5.79 -9.33
N GLU A 285 6.01 -5.96 -8.30
CA GLU A 285 5.26 -4.88 -7.67
C GLU A 285 5.91 -4.63 -6.31
N VAL A 286 6.51 -3.44 -6.13
CA VAL A 286 7.11 -3.06 -4.85
C VAL A 286 6.10 -2.26 -4.05
N ILE A 287 5.71 -2.82 -2.91
CA ILE A 287 4.97 -2.11 -1.88
C ILE A 287 6.01 -1.61 -0.88
N LYS A 288 6.04 -0.30 -0.64
CA LYS A 288 6.93 0.28 0.39
C LYS A 288 6.58 -0.36 1.73
N ALA A 289 7.47 -1.20 2.23
CA ALA A 289 7.27 -1.87 3.51
C ALA A 289 8.08 -1.22 4.61
N ASN A 290 7.59 -1.42 5.82
CA ASN A 290 8.26 -1.04 7.05
C ASN A 290 8.64 0.43 7.13
N PHE A 291 7.64 1.27 7.11
CA PHE A 291 7.72 2.42 8.00
C PHE A 291 7.35 2.01 9.44
N ALA A 292 8.13 1.10 10.06
CA ALA A 292 8.01 0.85 11.50
C ALA A 292 8.16 2.15 12.33
N SER A 293 8.67 3.22 11.70
CA SER A 293 8.75 4.58 12.21
C SER A 293 7.44 5.40 12.16
N LEU A 294 6.35 4.98 11.48
CA LEU A 294 5.10 5.78 11.45
C LEU A 294 4.18 5.44 12.60
N ASP A 295 4.27 4.27 13.23
CA ASP A 295 3.35 3.94 14.32
C ASP A 295 3.45 4.98 15.45
N GLY A 296 2.30 5.54 15.83
CA GLY A 296 2.25 6.63 16.79
C GLY A 296 2.68 7.99 16.24
N THR A 297 2.76 8.15 14.92
CA THR A 297 3.01 9.44 14.28
C THR A 297 1.74 10.13 13.81
N VAL A 298 1.82 11.46 13.72
CA VAL A 298 0.73 12.33 13.27
C VAL A 298 1.20 13.36 12.26
N VAL A 299 0.31 13.77 11.35
CA VAL A 299 0.51 14.91 10.47
C VAL A 299 -0.65 15.87 10.59
N ILE A 300 -0.34 17.16 10.58
CA ILE A 300 -1.32 18.23 10.42
C ILE A 300 -1.12 18.84 9.04
N GLN A 301 -2.17 18.85 8.23
CA GLN A 301 -2.27 19.63 7.01
C GLN A 301 -3.25 20.79 7.24
N TYR A 302 -2.85 21.99 6.85
CA TYR A 302 -3.67 23.20 6.90
C TYR A 302 -3.59 23.91 5.56
N THR A 303 -4.74 24.21 4.97
CA THR A 303 -4.83 25.02 3.76
C THR A 303 -5.33 26.41 4.13
N ASP A 304 -4.50 27.42 3.91
CA ASP A 304 -4.87 28.79 4.31
C ASP A 304 -5.92 29.43 3.38
N ALA A 305 -6.35 30.64 3.71
CA ALA A 305 -7.36 31.36 2.94
C ALA A 305 -6.94 31.66 1.49
N ALA A 306 -5.64 31.64 1.17
CA ALA A 306 -5.12 31.81 -0.18
C ALA A 306 -5.02 30.47 -0.95
N GLY A 307 -5.32 29.34 -0.31
CA GLY A 307 -5.21 28.01 -0.90
C GLY A 307 -3.81 27.41 -0.81
N ILE A 308 -2.88 28.01 -0.03
CA ILE A 308 -1.55 27.43 0.16
C ILE A 308 -1.65 26.31 1.19
N ILE A 309 -1.12 25.14 0.84
CA ILE A 309 -1.08 23.96 1.71
C ILE A 309 0.18 24.02 2.58
N TRP A 310 -0.01 23.79 3.88
CA TRP A 310 1.03 23.74 4.89
C TRP A 310 0.95 22.41 5.61
N ARG A 311 2.07 21.68 5.72
CA ARG A 311 2.10 20.37 6.39
C ARG A 311 3.20 20.26 7.43
N SER A 312 2.94 19.54 8.52
CA SER A 312 3.93 19.33 9.59
C SER A 312 5.05 18.33 9.22
N ASP A 313 4.84 17.51 8.20
CA ASP A 313 5.78 16.50 7.67
C ASP A 313 6.66 17.01 6.52
N LYS A 314 6.65 18.33 6.23
CA LYS A 314 7.48 18.91 5.17
C LYS A 314 8.75 19.59 5.67
N GLY A 315 8.94 19.68 6.99
CA GLY A 315 10.16 20.21 7.58
C GLY A 315 10.37 19.73 9.01
N GLN A 316 11.55 20.02 9.56
CA GLN A 316 11.93 19.55 10.89
C GLN A 316 11.10 20.24 11.98
N GLN A 317 10.54 19.46 12.91
CA GLN A 317 9.89 20.02 14.09
C GLN A 317 10.93 20.61 15.06
N LEU A 318 10.58 21.72 15.73
CA LEU A 318 11.47 22.36 16.70
C LEU A 318 11.45 21.58 18.02
N PRO A 319 12.61 21.08 18.52
CA PRO A 319 12.69 20.37 19.79
C PRO A 319 12.22 21.24 20.97
N GLY A 320 11.41 20.66 21.86
CA GLY A 320 10.87 21.37 23.04
C GLY A 320 9.77 22.39 22.75
N PHE A 321 9.42 22.59 21.47
CA PHE A 321 8.30 23.43 21.03
C PHE A 321 7.11 22.58 20.58
N SER A 322 7.39 21.55 19.79
CA SER A 322 6.34 20.80 19.08
C SER A 322 5.84 19.63 19.92
N TYR A 323 4.52 19.49 20.04
CA TYR A 323 3.86 18.34 20.68
C TYR A 323 2.49 18.07 20.05
N PHE A 324 2.03 16.83 20.20
CA PHE A 324 0.66 16.44 19.91
C PHE A 324 0.17 15.57 21.07
N GLU A 325 -0.77 16.08 21.86
CA GLU A 325 -1.27 15.43 23.07
C GLU A 325 -2.74 15.06 22.90
N VAL A 326 -3.04 13.77 22.88
CA VAL A 326 -4.41 13.27 23.02
C VAL A 326 -4.75 13.32 24.51
N THR A 327 -5.61 14.25 24.91
CA THR A 327 -6.03 14.45 26.30
C THR A 327 -7.20 13.55 26.71
N LYS A 328 -8.05 13.19 25.74
CA LYS A 328 -9.20 12.28 25.90
C LYS A 328 -9.36 11.43 24.64
N SER A 329 -9.72 10.16 24.81
CA SER A 329 -9.96 9.19 23.73
C SER A 329 -11.10 8.26 24.14
N GLU A 330 -12.20 8.28 23.40
CA GLU A 330 -13.39 7.47 23.68
C GLU A 330 -14.02 6.94 22.40
N ASP A 331 -14.66 5.76 22.46
CA ASP A 331 -15.40 5.22 21.32
C ASP A 331 -16.48 6.22 20.86
N TYR A 332 -16.68 6.30 19.54
CA TYR A 332 -17.74 7.09 18.93
C TYR A 332 -18.50 6.23 17.93
N GLY A 333 -19.74 6.64 17.62
CA GLY A 333 -20.60 5.89 16.70
C GLY A 333 -19.96 5.75 15.31
N PRO A 334 -20.40 4.78 14.50
CA PRO A 334 -19.89 4.66 13.14
C PRO A 334 -20.18 5.91 12.31
N ASN A 335 -19.30 6.22 11.36
CA ASN A 335 -19.51 7.30 10.38
C ASN A 335 -20.59 6.91 9.34
N GLU A 336 -20.84 7.78 8.36
CA GLU A 336 -21.86 7.56 7.31
C GLU A 336 -21.54 6.37 6.39
N ARG A 337 -20.28 5.93 6.35
CA ARG A 337 -19.82 4.74 5.61
C ARG A 337 -19.97 3.46 6.41
N GLY A 338 -20.29 3.55 7.71
CA GLY A 338 -20.36 2.42 8.61
C GLY A 338 -19.03 2.07 9.30
N ASP A 339 -17.97 2.83 9.04
CA ASP A 339 -16.66 2.62 9.66
C ASP A 339 -16.74 2.97 11.15
N PHE A 340 -16.11 2.18 12.01
CA PHE A 340 -16.01 2.52 13.43
C PHE A 340 -15.19 3.80 13.61
N THR A 341 -15.55 4.62 14.60
CA THR A 341 -14.78 5.83 14.88
C THR A 341 -14.43 5.97 16.36
N ARG A 342 -13.40 6.77 16.62
CA ARG A 342 -12.99 7.17 17.97
C ARG A 342 -12.98 8.68 18.05
N LYS A 343 -13.54 9.25 19.12
CA LYS A 343 -13.51 10.69 19.37
C LYS A 343 -12.30 11.03 20.24
N LEU A 344 -11.46 11.92 19.74
CA LEU A 344 -10.27 12.41 20.41
C LEU A 344 -10.44 13.87 20.80
N SER A 345 -9.96 14.23 22.00
CA SER A 345 -9.70 15.62 22.36
C SER A 345 -8.19 15.82 22.36
N VAL A 346 -7.70 16.80 21.61
CA VAL A 346 -6.28 16.97 21.32
C VAL A 346 -5.83 18.40 21.61
N ASN A 347 -4.66 18.55 22.21
CA ASN A 347 -3.88 19.79 22.20
C ASN A 347 -2.68 19.59 21.27
N PHE A 348 -2.36 20.58 20.45
CA PHE A 348 -1.23 20.45 19.53
C PHE A 348 -0.48 21.77 19.37
N GLN A 349 0.81 21.63 19.08
CA GLN A 349 1.71 22.70 18.69
C GLN A 349 2.73 22.11 17.71
N ALA A 350 2.87 22.72 16.53
CA ALA A 350 3.70 22.24 15.44
C ALA A 350 4.38 23.40 14.70
N MET A 351 5.40 23.06 13.91
CA MET A 351 5.77 23.84 12.74
C MET A 351 5.11 23.22 11.51
N VAL A 352 4.48 24.03 10.66
CA VAL A 352 3.95 23.60 9.35
C VAL A 352 4.72 24.29 8.24
N TYR A 353 4.94 23.58 7.14
CA TYR A 353 5.77 24.02 6.03
C TYR A 353 5.02 23.97 4.71
N ASN A 354 5.20 24.98 3.85
CA ASN A 354 4.67 24.96 2.49
C ASN A 354 5.64 24.24 1.52
N SER A 355 5.26 24.17 0.24
CA SER A 355 6.08 23.56 -0.83
C SER A 355 7.45 24.20 -1.05
N ASP A 356 7.58 25.48 -0.70
CA ASP A 356 8.83 26.24 -0.86
C ASP A 356 9.76 26.08 0.37
N GLY A 357 9.31 25.33 1.38
CA GLY A 357 10.05 25.09 2.62
C GLY A 357 9.92 26.22 3.66
N PHE A 358 9.04 27.22 3.44
CA PHE A 358 8.76 28.22 4.46
C PHE A 358 7.99 27.58 5.61
N GLY A 359 8.52 27.70 6.83
CA GLY A 359 7.91 27.16 8.05
C GLY A 359 7.24 28.23 8.89
N ARG A 360 6.14 27.88 9.57
CA ARG A 360 5.50 28.74 10.57
C ARG A 360 4.93 27.94 11.75
N PRO A 361 4.83 28.57 12.94
CA PRO A 361 4.11 28.00 14.08
C PRO A 361 2.64 27.72 13.75
N PHE A 362 2.12 26.62 14.28
CA PHE A 362 0.71 26.27 14.22
C PHE A 362 0.31 25.58 15.53
N THR A 363 -0.53 26.25 16.32
CA THR A 363 -0.89 25.79 17.67
C THR A 363 -2.40 25.76 17.81
N GLY A 364 -2.96 24.79 18.53
CA GLY A 364 -4.39 24.72 18.70
C GLY A 364 -4.89 23.57 19.56
N GLN A 365 -6.21 23.42 19.55
CA GLN A 365 -6.94 22.35 20.19
C GLN A 365 -8.03 21.85 19.25
N THR A 366 -8.37 20.58 19.34
CA THR A 366 -9.42 19.99 18.49
C THR A 366 -10.19 18.90 19.22
N VAL A 367 -11.47 18.76 18.87
CA VAL A 367 -12.25 17.54 19.11
C VAL A 367 -12.57 16.95 17.76
N VAL A 368 -12.06 15.74 17.52
CA VAL A 368 -12.00 15.13 16.19
C VAL A 368 -12.43 13.66 16.27
N ALA A 369 -13.16 13.18 15.27
CA ALA A 369 -13.35 11.73 15.06
C ALA A 369 -12.29 11.18 14.11
N ILE A 370 -11.81 9.98 14.38
CA ILE A 370 -10.92 9.23 13.50
C ILE A 370 -11.59 7.91 13.14
N ALA A 371 -11.59 7.56 11.85
CA ALA A 371 -12.10 6.27 11.41
C ALA A 371 -11.05 5.17 11.64
N ARG A 372 -11.51 3.95 11.87
CA ARG A 372 -10.67 2.76 12.10
C ARG A 372 -11.33 1.50 11.51
N PRO A 373 -10.53 0.48 11.17
CA PRO A 373 -11.05 -0.81 10.74
C PRO A 373 -11.96 -1.49 11.78
#